data_AF-N2A1Z0-F1
#
_entry.id   AF-N2A1Z0-F1
#
_cell.length_a   1.000
_cell.length_b   1.000
_cell.length_c   1.000
_cell.angle_alpha   90.00
_cell.angle_beta   90.00
_cell.angle_gamma   90.00
#
_symmetry.space_group_name_H-M   'P 1'
#
loop_
_entity.id
_entity.type
_entity.pdbx_description
1 polymer ?
#
loop_
_entity_poly.entity_id
_entity_poly.type
_entity_poly.pdbx_seq_one_letter_code
_entity_poly.pdbx_strand_id
1 'polypeptide(L)'
;MAYQKNFTTTYIINGREYRITAPALFDSETHEILADLELDDRAAEMARSQYRIDMGLLTPQKIKDYRTKIGLTQEELGELINLNPQLIAIYEAGEFPSKKDNQVLASLIKSDHVLLHLINDSKTHFSPQLIAKVNAYLKNHTQAKKVSQKPEFTVNQLANWLEVESYFIDEILTRFELITMLDLAYETYLETTGNELFTPHIIDLQGEDYQDQKPNLAAMNDYNLVSTNEKIVDLLSQILRDFDK
;
A
#
# COMPACT_ATOMS: atom_id res chain seq x y z
N MET A 1 34.24 20.59 29.44
CA MET A 1 34.01 20.91 28.00
C MET A 1 33.26 19.73 27.40
N ALA A 2 32.71 19.81 26.19
CA ALA A 2 32.03 18.67 25.56
C ALA A 2 32.59 18.42 24.15
N TYR A 3 32.56 17.17 23.71
CA TYR A 3 32.94 16.79 22.35
C TYR A 3 31.93 15.78 21.78
N GLN A 4 31.82 15.74 20.45
CA GLN A 4 30.97 14.77 19.77
C GLN A 4 31.79 13.60 19.24
N LYS A 5 31.24 12.39 19.35
CA LYS A 5 31.82 11.17 18.79
C LYS A 5 30.70 10.21 18.39
N ASN A 6 30.93 9.41 17.35
CA ASN A 6 30.02 8.32 17.01
C ASN A 6 29.94 7.29 18.15
N PHE A 7 28.72 6.97 18.54
CA PHE A 7 28.39 5.97 19.56
C PHE A 7 27.30 5.04 19.02
N THR A 8 27.37 3.77 19.42
CA THR A 8 26.39 2.77 19.00
C THR A 8 25.39 2.50 20.11
N THR A 9 24.12 2.82 19.84
CA THR A 9 22.98 2.59 20.75
C THR A 9 22.05 1.55 20.13
N THR A 10 21.51 0.66 20.96
CA THR A 10 20.49 -0.31 20.56
C THR A 10 19.11 0.22 20.91
N TYR A 11 18.22 0.29 19.92
CA TYR A 11 16.81 0.63 20.08
C TYR A 11 15.96 -0.62 19.91
N ILE A 12 14.90 -0.77 20.73
CA ILE A 12 13.94 -1.85 20.62
C ILE A 12 12.62 -1.28 20.11
N ILE A 13 12.19 -1.70 18.92
CA ILE A 13 10.94 -1.27 18.29
C ILE A 13 10.10 -2.50 18.00
N ASN A 14 8.92 -2.62 18.64
CA ASN A 14 8.01 -3.77 18.51
C ASN A 14 8.72 -5.13 18.66
N GLY A 15 9.63 -5.24 19.64
CA GLY A 15 10.38 -6.46 19.93
C GLY A 15 11.58 -6.73 19.02
N ARG A 16 11.91 -5.85 18.08
CA ARG A 16 13.07 -5.95 17.19
C ARG A 16 14.18 -5.00 17.62
N GLU A 17 15.43 -5.46 17.58
CA GLU A 17 16.61 -4.67 17.93
C GLU A 17 17.22 -3.98 16.71
N TYR A 18 17.49 -2.68 16.83
CA TYR A 18 18.17 -1.87 15.82
C TYR A 18 19.39 -1.20 16.43
N ARG A 19 20.58 -1.52 15.91
CA ARG A 19 21.86 -0.95 16.36
C ARG A 19 22.21 0.26 15.50
N ILE A 20 22.09 1.45 16.07
CA ILE A 20 22.34 2.72 15.39
C ILE A 20 23.67 3.29 15.83
N THR A 21 24.53 3.63 14.86
CA THR A 21 25.76 4.37 15.10
C THR A 21 25.57 5.81 14.63
N ALA A 22 25.55 6.75 15.58
CA ALA A 22 25.31 8.16 15.32
C ALA A 22 26.17 9.04 16.26
N PRO A 23 26.38 10.33 15.93
CA PRO A 23 27.06 11.26 16.83
C PRO A 23 26.31 11.41 18.16
N ALA A 24 27.03 11.28 19.28
CA ALA A 24 26.54 11.56 20.63
C ALA A 24 27.48 12.55 21.33
N LEU A 25 26.95 13.28 22.31
CA LEU A 25 27.70 14.24 23.10
C LEU A 25 28.38 13.55 24.28
N PHE A 26 29.63 13.89 24.54
CA PHE A 26 30.41 13.35 25.65
C PHE A 26 31.04 14.48 26.47
N ASP A 27 31.10 14.29 27.79
CA ASP A 27 31.85 15.17 28.68
C ASP A 27 33.37 14.97 28.45
N SER A 28 34.11 16.06 28.34
CA SER A 28 35.55 16.01 28.05
C SER A 28 36.41 15.51 29.21
N GLU A 29 35.92 15.59 30.44
CA GLU A 29 36.65 15.20 31.64
C GLU A 29 36.33 13.76 32.01
N THR A 30 35.04 13.40 32.09
CA THR A 30 34.61 12.06 32.49
C THR A 30 34.50 11.07 31.34
N HIS A 31 34.41 11.56 30.10
CA HIS A 31 34.15 10.75 28.90
C HIS A 31 32.80 10.00 28.96
N GLU A 32 31.89 10.44 29.82
CA GLU A 32 30.53 9.91 29.91
C GLU A 32 29.61 10.58 28.87
N ILE A 33 28.55 9.86 28.48
CA ILE A 33 27.55 10.38 27.54
C ILE A 33 26.74 11.49 28.20
N LEU A 34 26.50 12.57 27.45
CA LEU A 34 25.65 13.68 27.83
C LEU A 34 24.37 13.62 26.99
N ALA A 35 23.23 13.88 27.61
CA ALA A 35 21.96 13.99 26.92
C ALA A 35 21.97 15.20 25.98
N ASP A 36 21.59 14.99 24.73
CA ASP A 36 21.46 16.03 23.73
C ASP A 36 20.25 15.69 22.86
N LEU A 37 19.17 16.44 23.05
CA LEU A 37 17.87 16.13 22.46
C LEU A 37 17.96 16.02 20.93
N GLU A 38 18.74 16.86 20.25
CA GLU A 38 18.83 16.85 18.80
C GLU A 38 19.59 15.61 18.29
N LEU A 39 20.70 15.25 18.95
CA LEU A 39 21.46 14.06 18.62
C LEU A 39 20.71 12.76 18.95
N ASP A 40 20.02 12.74 20.10
CA ASP A 40 19.22 11.61 20.56
C ASP A 40 18.01 11.38 19.65
N ASP A 41 17.29 12.45 19.26
CA ASP A 41 16.17 12.39 18.32
C ASP A 41 16.64 11.90 16.94
N ARG A 42 17.80 12.37 16.46
CA ARG A 42 18.35 11.91 15.19
C ARG A 42 18.69 10.43 15.21
N ALA A 43 19.29 9.93 16.29
CA ALA A 43 19.60 8.51 16.44
C ALA A 43 18.33 7.65 16.53
N ALA A 44 17.31 8.14 17.25
CA ALA A 44 16.00 7.49 17.30
C ALA A 44 15.33 7.43 15.92
N GLU A 45 15.36 8.51 15.15
CA GLU A 45 14.76 8.54 13.80
C GLU A 45 15.48 7.62 12.82
N MET A 46 16.81 7.44 12.97
CA MET A 46 17.55 6.43 12.21
C MET A 46 17.07 5.00 12.54
N ALA A 47 16.79 4.69 13.81
CA ALA A 47 16.21 3.40 14.20
C ALA A 47 14.79 3.22 13.63
N ARG A 48 13.95 4.25 13.73
CA ARG A 48 12.59 4.23 13.16
C ARG A 48 12.62 4.05 11.65
N SER A 49 13.56 4.69 10.96
CA SER A 49 13.76 4.56 9.52
C SER A 49 14.16 3.13 9.12
N GLN A 50 15.09 2.51 9.85
CA GLN A 50 15.45 1.09 9.62
C GLN A 50 14.24 0.17 9.84
N TYR A 51 13.48 0.39 10.92
CA TYR A 51 12.25 -0.37 11.18
C TYR A 51 11.24 -0.26 10.02
N ARG A 52 11.06 0.94 9.45
CA ARG A 52 10.17 1.13 8.29
C ARG A 52 10.63 0.34 7.07
N ILE A 53 11.93 0.35 6.78
CA ILE A 53 12.50 -0.40 5.64
C ILE A 53 12.26 -1.90 5.83
N ASP A 54 12.60 -2.43 7.00
CA ASP A 54 12.47 -3.85 7.32
C ASP A 54 11.01 -4.35 7.27
N MET A 55 10.07 -3.48 7.62
CA MET A 55 8.64 -3.79 7.69
C MET A 55 7.85 -3.32 6.46
N GLY A 56 8.51 -2.75 5.43
CA GLY A 56 7.82 -2.22 4.24
C GLY A 56 6.84 -1.07 4.52
N LEU A 57 7.08 -0.29 5.59
CA LEU A 57 6.20 0.79 6.00
C LEU A 57 6.48 2.07 5.22
N LEU A 58 5.42 2.78 4.85
CA LEU A 58 5.50 4.10 4.24
C LEU A 58 6.20 5.08 5.18
N THR A 59 6.95 6.00 4.58
CA THR A 59 7.51 7.13 5.30
C THR A 59 6.47 8.23 5.46
N PRO A 60 6.54 9.05 6.52
CA PRO A 60 5.63 10.18 6.73
C PRO A 60 5.62 11.13 5.53
N GLN A 61 6.80 11.38 4.98
CA GLN A 61 6.96 12.23 3.80
C GLN A 61 6.26 11.63 2.57
N LYS A 62 6.34 10.31 2.36
CA LYS A 62 5.68 9.65 1.22
C LYS A 62 4.16 9.80 1.27
N ILE A 63 3.56 9.67 2.46
CA ILE A 63 2.11 9.86 2.68
C ILE A 63 1.73 11.32 2.37
N LYS A 64 2.49 12.26 2.94
CA LYS A 64 2.25 13.70 2.76
C LYS A 64 2.42 14.15 1.30
N ASP A 65 3.46 13.67 0.62
CA ASP A 65 3.72 13.97 -0.79
C ASP A 65 2.59 13.48 -1.67
N TYR A 66 2.13 12.25 -1.47
CA TYR A 66 1.01 11.70 -2.22
C TYR A 66 -0.28 12.51 -2.00
N ARG A 67 -0.62 12.79 -0.74
CA ARG A 67 -1.80 13.58 -0.39
C ARG A 67 -1.78 14.98 -1.02
N THR A 68 -0.64 15.66 -0.91
CA THR A 68 -0.46 17.02 -1.45
C THR A 68 -0.41 17.05 -2.97
N LYS A 69 0.12 16.02 -3.62
CA LYS A 69 0.09 15.84 -5.09
C LYS A 69 -1.33 15.87 -5.64
N ILE A 70 -2.29 15.28 -4.93
CA ILE A 70 -3.72 15.27 -5.31
C ILE A 70 -4.43 16.56 -4.87
N GLY A 71 -3.85 17.31 -3.93
CA GLY A 71 -4.44 18.51 -3.34
C GLY A 71 -5.43 18.22 -2.20
N LEU A 72 -5.31 17.05 -1.57
CA LEU A 72 -6.20 16.62 -0.47
C LEU A 72 -5.73 17.17 0.89
N THR A 73 -6.67 17.46 1.79
CA THR A 73 -6.41 17.65 3.22
C THR A 73 -6.26 16.30 3.93
N GLN A 74 -5.74 16.30 5.16
CA GLN A 74 -5.65 15.07 5.97
C GLN A 74 -7.03 14.45 6.23
N GLU A 75 -8.04 15.30 6.38
CA GLU A 75 -9.45 14.92 6.50
C GLU A 75 -9.98 14.27 5.22
N GLU A 76 -9.79 14.91 4.06
CA GLU A 76 -10.24 14.36 2.79
C GLU A 76 -9.54 13.03 2.45
N LEU A 77 -8.25 12.87 2.78
CA LEU A 77 -7.58 11.59 2.59
C LEU A 77 -8.15 10.53 3.53
N GLY A 78 -8.35 10.85 4.82
CA GLY A 78 -8.95 9.92 5.78
C GLY A 78 -10.32 9.45 5.33
N GLU A 79 -11.20 10.39 4.95
CA GLU A 79 -12.53 10.09 4.40
C GLU A 79 -12.45 9.17 3.18
N LEU A 80 -11.57 9.47 2.22
CA LEU A 80 -11.43 8.72 0.98
C LEU A 80 -11.11 7.23 1.21
N ILE A 81 -10.31 6.91 2.23
CA ILE A 81 -9.94 5.52 2.56
C ILE A 81 -10.62 4.97 3.79
N ASN A 82 -11.67 5.64 4.27
CA ASN A 82 -12.41 5.25 5.47
C ASN A 82 -11.50 5.06 6.70
N LEU A 83 -10.45 5.87 6.81
CA LEU A 83 -9.63 5.99 8.01
C LEU A 83 -10.01 7.24 8.78
N ASN A 84 -9.85 7.18 10.10
CA ASN A 84 -9.99 8.36 10.92
C ASN A 84 -8.98 9.45 10.44
N PRO A 85 -9.44 10.67 10.08
CA PRO A 85 -8.58 11.80 9.71
C PRO A 85 -7.39 12.07 10.63
N GLN A 86 -7.57 11.87 11.94
CA GLN A 86 -6.51 12.07 12.93
C GLN A 86 -5.37 11.06 12.77
N LEU A 87 -5.64 9.84 12.28
CA LEU A 87 -4.60 8.85 12.00
C LEU A 87 -3.69 9.30 10.87
N ILE A 88 -4.23 9.95 9.83
CA ILE A 88 -3.41 10.51 8.75
C ILE A 88 -2.42 11.54 9.31
N ALA A 89 -2.87 12.42 10.20
CA ALA A 89 -2.00 13.40 10.85
C ALA A 89 -0.90 12.74 11.69
N ILE A 90 -1.25 11.69 12.44
CA ILE A 90 -0.32 10.91 13.27
C ILE A 90 0.74 10.20 12.41
N TYR A 91 0.34 9.61 11.27
CA TYR A 91 1.27 8.95 10.35
C TYR A 91 2.20 9.95 9.65
N GLU A 92 1.68 11.10 9.23
CA GLU A 92 2.48 12.20 8.69
C GLU A 92 3.42 12.85 9.71
N ALA A 93 3.14 12.69 11.00
CA ALA A 93 3.98 13.17 12.10
C ALA A 93 5.11 12.19 12.48
N GLY A 94 5.13 10.97 11.94
CA GLY A 94 6.20 10.02 12.21
C GLY A 94 5.79 8.72 12.88
N GLU A 95 4.51 8.52 13.20
CA GLU A 95 4.07 7.24 13.78
C GLU A 95 3.99 6.11 12.74
N PHE A 96 4.06 4.87 13.25
CA PHE A 96 3.95 3.70 12.39
C PHE A 96 2.48 3.43 12.06
N PRO A 97 2.12 3.35 10.77
CA PRO A 97 0.79 2.88 10.40
C PRO A 97 0.60 1.43 10.85
N SER A 98 -0.65 1.07 11.15
CA SER A 98 -1.00 -0.35 11.26
C SER A 98 -0.72 -1.05 9.93
N LYS A 99 -0.54 -2.37 9.94
CA LYS A 99 -0.31 -3.15 8.71
C LYS A 99 -1.39 -2.90 7.67
N LYS A 100 -2.66 -2.98 8.09
CA LYS A 100 -3.82 -2.72 7.24
C LYS A 100 -3.80 -1.31 6.65
N ASP A 101 -3.56 -0.29 7.49
CA ASP A 101 -3.57 1.09 7.03
C ASP A 101 -2.41 1.37 6.06
N ASN A 102 -1.23 0.77 6.32
CA ASN A 102 -0.07 0.86 5.44
C ASN A 102 -0.37 0.28 4.06
N GLN A 103 -1.05 -0.87 4.00
CA GLN A 103 -1.42 -1.54 2.75
C GLN A 103 -2.38 -0.68 1.93
N VAL A 104 -3.43 -0.14 2.55
CA VAL A 104 -4.38 0.75 1.89
C VAL A 104 -3.69 2.00 1.31
N LEU A 105 -2.84 2.65 2.12
CA LEU A 105 -2.09 3.84 1.71
C LEU A 105 -1.08 3.52 0.60
N ALA A 106 -0.36 2.40 0.71
CA ALA A 106 0.66 2.00 -0.27
C ALA A 106 0.03 1.69 -1.63
N SER A 107 -1.15 1.06 -1.60
CA SER A 107 -1.93 0.72 -2.78
C SER A 107 -2.40 1.95 -3.53
N LEU A 108 -2.93 2.94 -2.82
CA LEU A 108 -3.26 4.24 -3.38
C LEU A 108 -2.05 4.94 -4.02
N ILE A 109 -0.92 4.92 -3.33
CA ILE A 109 0.31 5.56 -3.82
C ILE A 109 0.84 4.90 -5.09
N LYS A 110 0.59 3.59 -5.23
CA LYS A 110 1.12 2.80 -6.34
C LYS A 110 0.18 2.80 -7.56
N SER A 111 -1.13 2.92 -7.37
CA SER A 111 -2.10 2.84 -8.46
C SER A 111 -3.19 3.91 -8.37
N ASP A 112 -3.28 4.74 -9.42
CA ASP A 112 -4.36 5.70 -9.61
C ASP A 112 -5.71 5.01 -9.90
N HIS A 113 -5.72 3.72 -10.24
CA HIS A 113 -6.94 2.95 -10.47
C HIS A 113 -7.69 2.64 -9.18
N VAL A 114 -6.98 2.38 -8.08
CA VAL A 114 -7.58 2.25 -6.75
C VAL A 114 -8.31 3.55 -6.38
N LEU A 115 -7.68 4.69 -6.68
CA LEU A 115 -8.27 6.00 -6.46
C LEU A 115 -9.52 6.25 -7.34
N LEU A 116 -9.48 5.86 -8.62
CA LEU A 116 -10.62 5.90 -9.53
C LEU A 116 -11.79 5.07 -9.01
N HIS A 117 -11.51 3.84 -8.57
CA HIS A 117 -12.51 2.91 -8.07
C HIS A 117 -13.19 3.48 -6.82
N LEU A 118 -12.42 3.91 -5.82
CA LEU A 118 -12.95 4.50 -4.59
C LEU A 118 -13.91 5.65 -4.88
N ILE A 119 -13.53 6.58 -5.77
CA ILE A 119 -14.37 7.72 -6.15
C ILE A 119 -15.63 7.28 -6.88
N ASN A 120 -15.55 6.26 -7.75
CA ASN A 120 -16.68 5.78 -8.55
C ASN A 120 -17.73 5.04 -7.73
N ASP A 121 -17.30 4.19 -6.80
CA ASP A 121 -18.18 3.40 -5.95
C ASP A 121 -18.95 4.26 -4.94
N SER A 122 -18.39 5.40 -4.56
CA SER A 122 -18.89 6.22 -3.45
C SER A 122 -19.19 7.67 -3.88
N LYS A 123 -19.45 7.91 -5.18
CA LYS A 123 -19.79 9.24 -5.72
C LYS A 123 -20.88 9.98 -4.94
N THR A 124 -21.77 9.25 -4.25
CA THR A 124 -22.86 9.79 -3.44
C THR A 124 -22.45 10.21 -2.03
N HIS A 125 -21.28 9.80 -1.55
CA HIS A 125 -20.83 9.98 -0.16
C HIS A 125 -19.73 11.03 0.02
N PHE A 126 -18.97 11.34 -1.04
CA PHE A 126 -17.91 12.34 -0.96
C PHE A 126 -18.38 13.74 -1.33
N SER A 127 -17.73 14.75 -0.74
CA SER A 127 -18.01 16.14 -1.08
C SER A 127 -17.69 16.42 -2.56
N PRO A 128 -18.45 17.31 -3.23
CA PRO A 128 -18.16 17.69 -4.61
C PRO A 128 -16.75 18.25 -4.80
N GLN A 129 -16.20 18.88 -3.77
CA GLN A 129 -14.84 19.45 -3.79
C GLN A 129 -13.77 18.36 -3.81
N LEU A 130 -13.92 17.32 -2.97
CA LEU A 130 -13.04 16.16 -2.95
C LEU A 130 -13.07 15.45 -4.31
N ILE A 131 -14.27 15.16 -4.82
CA ILE A 131 -14.46 14.53 -6.13
C ILE A 131 -13.81 15.35 -7.25
N ALA A 132 -13.93 16.67 -7.21
CA ALA A 132 -13.32 17.56 -8.20
C ALA A 132 -11.78 17.51 -8.17
N LYS A 133 -11.17 17.52 -6.98
CA LYS A 133 -9.71 17.42 -6.81
C LYS A 133 -9.18 16.11 -7.38
N VAL A 134 -9.81 14.99 -7.01
CA VAL A 134 -9.39 13.67 -7.48
C VAL A 134 -9.56 13.53 -8.98
N ASN A 135 -10.69 13.95 -9.55
CA ASN A 135 -10.88 13.93 -11.01
C ASN A 135 -9.87 14.82 -11.75
N ALA A 136 -9.51 15.98 -11.18
CA ALA A 136 -8.49 16.86 -11.76
C ALA A 136 -7.11 16.20 -11.77
N TYR A 137 -6.75 15.49 -10.70
CA TYR A 137 -5.53 14.69 -10.62
C TYR A 137 -5.52 13.57 -11.66
N LEU A 138 -6.58 12.75 -11.70
CA LEU A 138 -6.68 11.58 -12.57
C LEU A 138 -6.68 11.91 -14.07
N LYS A 139 -7.29 13.04 -14.46
CA LYS A 139 -7.33 13.52 -15.85
C LYS A 139 -5.92 13.75 -16.43
N ASN A 140 -4.94 14.07 -15.58
CA ASN A 140 -3.57 14.34 -16.00
C ASN A 140 -2.67 13.07 -15.98
N HIS A 141 -3.14 12.00 -15.32
CA HIS A 141 -2.34 10.80 -15.06
C HIS A 141 -2.83 9.53 -15.79
N THR A 142 -4.07 9.49 -16.26
CA THR A 142 -4.57 8.40 -17.12
C THR A 142 -4.21 8.64 -18.59
N GLN A 143 -2.95 8.43 -18.95
CA GLN A 143 -2.59 8.25 -20.36
C GLN A 143 -2.77 6.79 -20.74
N ALA A 144 -3.73 6.51 -21.63
CA ALA A 144 -3.90 5.18 -22.22
C ALA A 144 -2.61 4.78 -22.96
N LYS A 145 -1.84 3.84 -22.39
CA LYS A 145 -0.76 3.17 -23.11
C LYS A 145 -1.39 2.42 -24.28
N LYS A 146 -0.83 2.54 -25.50
CA LYS A 146 -1.30 1.79 -26.66
C LYS A 146 -1.02 0.31 -26.47
N VAL A 147 -2.07 -0.49 -26.51
CA VAL A 147 -2.05 -1.93 -26.26
C VAL A 147 -1.98 -2.67 -27.58
N SER A 148 -1.19 -3.75 -27.63
CA SER A 148 -0.96 -4.52 -28.85
C SER A 148 -1.72 -5.84 -28.90
N GLN A 149 -2.20 -6.37 -27.77
CA GLN A 149 -2.85 -7.69 -27.69
C GLN A 149 -4.08 -7.68 -26.78
N LYS A 150 -5.09 -8.48 -27.15
CA LYS A 150 -6.30 -8.69 -26.35
C LYS A 150 -5.95 -9.53 -25.10
N PRO A 151 -6.44 -9.18 -23.91
CA PRO A 151 -6.23 -9.99 -22.71
C PRO A 151 -6.75 -11.42 -22.86
N GLU A 152 -6.03 -12.35 -22.23
CA GLU A 152 -6.39 -13.78 -22.21
C GLU A 152 -7.54 -14.07 -21.23
N PHE A 153 -7.57 -13.36 -20.10
CA PHE A 153 -8.56 -13.54 -19.05
C PHE A 153 -9.37 -12.26 -18.81
N THR A 154 -10.57 -12.46 -18.28
CA THR A 154 -11.43 -11.37 -17.80
C THR A 154 -11.10 -11.04 -16.33
N VAL A 155 -11.45 -9.83 -15.89
CA VAL A 155 -11.25 -9.41 -14.50
C VAL A 155 -11.93 -10.36 -13.50
N ASN A 156 -13.13 -10.85 -13.81
CA ASN A 156 -13.86 -11.78 -12.95
C ASN A 156 -13.16 -13.14 -12.83
N GLN A 157 -12.52 -13.62 -13.89
CA GLN A 157 -11.78 -14.89 -13.83
C GLN A 157 -10.55 -14.79 -12.93
N LEU A 158 -9.85 -13.65 -13.00
CA LEU A 158 -8.70 -13.39 -12.12
C LEU A 158 -9.13 -13.12 -10.67
N ALA A 159 -10.26 -12.46 -10.48
CA ALA A 159 -10.88 -12.26 -9.16
C ALA A 159 -11.24 -13.60 -8.51
N ASN A 160 -11.95 -14.46 -9.25
CA ASN A 160 -12.30 -15.81 -8.80
C ASN A 160 -11.05 -16.64 -8.48
N TRP A 161 -9.96 -16.48 -9.25
CA TRP A 161 -8.71 -17.16 -8.96
C TRP A 161 -8.12 -16.71 -7.61
N LEU A 162 -8.05 -15.39 -7.35
CA LEU A 162 -7.56 -14.83 -6.09
C LEU A 162 -8.40 -15.27 -4.89
N GLU A 163 -9.72 -15.28 -5.02
CA GLU A 163 -10.63 -15.72 -3.96
C GLU A 163 -10.48 -17.21 -3.63
N VAL A 164 -10.35 -18.06 -4.65
CA VAL A 164 -10.15 -19.50 -4.44
C VAL A 164 -8.80 -19.76 -3.79
N GLU A 165 -7.74 -19.06 -4.23
CA GLU A 165 -6.41 -19.18 -3.64
C GLU A 165 -6.39 -18.68 -2.19
N SER A 166 -7.02 -17.53 -1.90
CA SER A 166 -7.14 -16.98 -0.54
C SER A 166 -7.92 -17.93 0.38
N TYR A 167 -8.99 -18.54 -0.13
CA TYR A 167 -9.75 -19.55 0.60
C TYR A 167 -8.89 -20.76 0.98
N PHE A 168 -7.96 -21.21 0.12
CA PHE A 168 -7.08 -22.33 0.43
C PHE A 168 -6.01 -22.02 1.48
N ILE A 169 -5.70 -20.73 1.70
CA ILE A 169 -4.79 -20.28 2.76
C ILE A 169 -5.52 -19.75 3.99
N ASP A 170 -6.83 -20.00 4.09
CA ASP A 170 -7.72 -19.54 5.17
C ASP A 170 -7.76 -18.01 5.35
N GLU A 171 -7.67 -17.26 4.25
CA GLU A 171 -7.75 -15.80 4.22
C GLU A 171 -9.00 -15.29 3.48
N ILE A 172 -9.73 -14.40 4.15
CA ILE A 172 -10.94 -13.76 3.62
C ILE A 172 -10.56 -12.38 3.10
N LEU A 173 -10.60 -12.25 1.77
CA LEU A 173 -10.37 -10.98 1.10
C LEU A 173 -11.64 -10.12 1.12
N THR A 174 -11.50 -8.86 1.52
CA THR A 174 -12.53 -7.86 1.28
C THR A 174 -12.54 -7.47 -0.20
N ARG A 175 -13.69 -6.96 -0.68
CA ARG A 175 -13.83 -6.45 -2.05
C ARG A 175 -12.73 -5.42 -2.38
N PHE A 176 -12.40 -4.54 -1.44
CA PHE A 176 -11.34 -3.54 -1.61
C PHE A 176 -9.96 -4.18 -1.84
N GLU A 177 -9.60 -5.21 -1.08
CA GLU A 177 -8.32 -5.90 -1.19
C GLU A 177 -8.21 -6.64 -2.53
N LEU A 178 -9.29 -7.29 -2.95
CA LEU A 178 -9.37 -7.99 -4.23
C LEU A 178 -9.15 -7.04 -5.43
N ILE A 179 -9.85 -5.89 -5.44
CA ILE A 179 -9.68 -4.85 -6.47
C ILE A 179 -8.26 -4.31 -6.46
N THR A 180 -7.73 -4.03 -5.27
CA THR A 180 -6.37 -3.52 -5.09
C THR A 180 -5.33 -4.47 -5.67
N MET A 181 -5.46 -5.77 -5.40
CA MET A 181 -4.55 -6.79 -5.93
C MET A 181 -4.67 -6.93 -7.45
N LEU A 182 -5.88 -6.88 -8.01
CA LEU A 182 -6.09 -6.94 -9.45
C LEU A 182 -5.51 -5.73 -10.18
N ASP A 183 -5.67 -4.52 -9.63
CA ASP A 183 -5.05 -3.31 -10.16
C ASP A 183 -3.53 -3.39 -10.10
N LEU A 184 -2.98 -3.89 -8.98
CA LEU A 184 -1.56 -4.10 -8.83
C LEU A 184 -1.00 -5.09 -9.86
N ALA A 185 -1.74 -6.18 -10.10
CA ALA A 185 -1.40 -7.20 -11.07
C ALA A 185 -1.43 -6.61 -12.48
N TYR A 186 -2.47 -5.84 -12.79
CA TYR A 186 -2.59 -5.19 -14.08
C TYR A 186 -1.42 -4.25 -14.36
N GLU A 187 -1.10 -3.34 -13.44
CA GLU A 187 -0.01 -2.38 -13.65
C GLU A 187 1.34 -3.09 -13.77
N THR A 188 1.60 -4.07 -12.91
CA THR A 188 2.85 -4.86 -12.96
C THR A 188 2.95 -5.63 -14.29
N TYR A 189 1.85 -6.21 -14.76
CA TYR A 189 1.81 -6.93 -16.04
C TYR A 189 1.98 -5.98 -17.24
N LEU A 190 1.35 -4.80 -17.19
CA LEU A 190 1.44 -3.79 -18.23
C LEU A 190 2.85 -3.19 -18.32
N GLU A 191 3.51 -2.93 -17.19
CA GLU A 191 4.89 -2.46 -17.14
C GLU A 191 5.88 -3.51 -17.66
N THR A 192 5.68 -4.78 -17.31
CA THR A 192 6.60 -5.86 -17.66
C THR A 192 6.42 -6.37 -19.09
N THR A 193 5.19 -6.40 -19.60
CA THR A 193 4.86 -7.01 -20.90
C THR A 193 4.44 -6.01 -21.97
N GLY A 194 4.02 -4.80 -21.58
CA GLY A 194 3.39 -3.84 -22.48
C GLY A 194 1.97 -4.21 -22.93
N ASN A 195 1.39 -5.27 -22.36
CA ASN A 195 0.03 -5.74 -22.67
C ASN A 195 -0.91 -5.58 -21.48
N GLU A 196 -2.21 -5.51 -21.74
CA GLU A 196 -3.23 -5.48 -20.70
C GLU A 196 -3.43 -6.88 -20.10
N LEU A 197 -3.60 -6.94 -18.79
CA LEU A 197 -3.92 -8.18 -18.09
C LEU A 197 -5.40 -8.57 -18.26
N PHE A 198 -6.31 -7.58 -18.31
CA PHE A 198 -7.74 -7.75 -18.51
C PHE A 198 -8.40 -6.47 -19.06
N THR A 199 -9.59 -6.58 -19.65
CA THR A 199 -10.37 -5.43 -20.17
C THR A 199 -11.86 -5.58 -19.85
N PRO A 200 -12.59 -4.49 -19.53
CA PRO A 200 -12.09 -3.12 -19.30
C PRO A 200 -11.26 -3.04 -18.01
N HIS A 201 -10.36 -2.05 -17.93
CA HIS A 201 -9.55 -1.84 -16.73
C HIS A 201 -10.36 -1.28 -15.54
N ILE A 202 -11.60 -0.85 -15.76
CA ILE A 202 -12.54 -0.58 -14.66
C ILE A 202 -12.98 -1.92 -14.10
N ILE A 203 -12.58 -2.18 -12.86
CA ILE A 203 -12.96 -3.38 -12.12
C ILE A 203 -14.39 -3.19 -11.61
N ASP A 204 -15.35 -3.89 -12.22
CA ASP A 204 -16.72 -4.04 -11.73
C ASP A 204 -16.96 -5.52 -11.43
N LEU A 205 -16.67 -5.92 -10.19
CA LEU A 205 -16.85 -7.29 -9.74
C LEU A 205 -18.33 -7.56 -9.44
N GLN A 206 -18.89 -8.56 -10.09
CA GLN A 206 -20.30 -8.96 -9.97
C GLN A 206 -20.45 -10.07 -8.91
N GLY A 207 -21.16 -9.80 -7.80
CA GLY A 207 -21.40 -10.78 -6.72
C GLY A 207 -21.81 -10.12 -5.40
N GLU A 208 -22.66 -10.79 -4.61
CA GLU A 208 -22.94 -10.42 -3.21
C GLU A 208 -21.65 -10.52 -2.37
N ASP A 209 -21.58 -9.78 -1.26
CA ASP A 209 -20.42 -9.73 -0.35
C ASP A 209 -19.75 -11.11 -0.20
N TYR A 210 -18.50 -11.20 -0.68
CA TYR A 210 -17.70 -12.42 -0.82
C TYR A 210 -17.19 -12.99 0.51
N GLN A 211 -17.92 -12.77 1.61
CA GLN A 211 -17.56 -13.25 2.93
C GLN A 211 -18.14 -14.65 3.20
N ASP A 212 -17.29 -15.57 3.68
CA ASP A 212 -17.62 -16.87 4.26
C ASP A 212 -18.25 -17.95 3.35
N GLN A 213 -18.19 -17.80 2.02
CA GLN A 213 -18.75 -18.81 1.11
C GLN A 213 -17.66 -19.66 0.45
N LYS A 214 -17.76 -20.98 0.61
CA LYS A 214 -16.96 -21.95 -0.15
C LYS A 214 -17.05 -21.62 -1.65
N PRO A 215 -15.93 -21.61 -2.40
CA PRO A 215 -15.97 -21.28 -3.82
C PRO A 215 -16.98 -22.14 -4.59
N ASN A 216 -17.82 -21.47 -5.37
CA ASN A 216 -18.82 -22.14 -6.19
C ASN A 216 -18.17 -22.80 -7.43
N LEU A 217 -18.96 -23.58 -8.17
CA LEU A 217 -18.45 -24.31 -9.33
C LEU A 217 -17.91 -23.39 -10.43
N ALA A 218 -18.49 -22.20 -10.62
CA ALA A 218 -18.00 -21.23 -11.61
C ALA A 218 -16.62 -20.69 -11.22
N ALA A 219 -16.45 -20.28 -9.95
CA ALA A 219 -15.17 -19.82 -9.43
C ALA A 219 -14.08 -20.91 -9.51
N MET A 220 -14.43 -22.16 -9.21
CA MET A 220 -13.50 -23.29 -9.33
C MET A 220 -13.12 -23.59 -10.79
N ASN A 221 -14.03 -23.41 -11.74
CA ASN A 221 -13.72 -23.56 -13.17
C ASN A 221 -12.78 -22.46 -13.66
N ASP A 222 -13.02 -21.21 -13.24
CA ASP A 222 -12.15 -20.09 -13.55
C ASP A 222 -10.76 -20.26 -12.92
N TYR A 223 -10.70 -20.74 -11.67
CA TYR A 223 -9.44 -21.08 -11.01
C TYR A 223 -8.61 -22.08 -11.82
N ASN A 224 -9.22 -23.19 -12.25
CA ASN A 224 -8.52 -24.20 -13.05
C ASN A 224 -8.08 -23.64 -14.41
N LEU A 225 -8.90 -22.79 -15.03
CA LEU A 225 -8.58 -22.17 -16.32
C LEU A 225 -7.38 -21.22 -16.21
N VAL A 226 -7.42 -20.28 -15.26
CA VAL A 226 -6.33 -19.31 -15.01
C VAL A 226 -5.05 -20.04 -14.60
N SER A 227 -5.18 -21.13 -13.83
CA SER A 227 -4.04 -21.96 -13.40
C SER A 227 -3.27 -22.64 -14.55
N THR A 228 -3.78 -22.59 -15.78
CA THR A 228 -3.04 -23.07 -16.97
C THR A 228 -1.96 -22.10 -17.45
N ASN A 229 -1.99 -20.84 -17.01
CA ASN A 229 -0.99 -19.83 -17.38
C ASN A 229 -0.06 -19.52 -16.20
N GLU A 230 1.09 -20.21 -16.16
CA GLU A 230 2.08 -20.10 -15.08
C GLU A 230 2.53 -18.66 -14.82
N LYS A 231 2.69 -17.82 -15.86
CA LYS A 231 3.16 -16.44 -15.69
C LYS A 231 2.15 -15.56 -14.95
N ILE A 232 0.87 -15.74 -15.25
CA ILE A 232 -0.20 -14.98 -14.60
C ILE A 232 -0.42 -15.49 -13.17
N VAL A 233 -0.36 -16.82 -12.97
CA VAL A 233 -0.40 -17.44 -11.64
C VAL A 233 0.74 -16.93 -10.76
N ASP A 234 1.98 -16.96 -11.23
CA ASP A 234 3.14 -16.49 -10.47
C ASP A 234 2.99 -15.02 -10.05
N LEU A 235 2.48 -14.17 -10.97
CA LEU A 235 2.20 -12.77 -10.69
C LEU A 235 1.14 -12.61 -9.59
N LEU A 236 0.00 -13.29 -9.72
CA LEU A 236 -1.11 -13.19 -8.76
C LEU A 236 -0.72 -13.77 -7.40
N SER A 237 -0.06 -14.93 -7.35
CA SER A 237 0.46 -15.52 -6.12
C SER A 237 1.47 -14.62 -5.42
N GLN A 238 2.37 -13.97 -6.18
CA GLN A 238 3.34 -13.03 -5.61
C GLN A 238 2.63 -11.83 -4.99
N ILE A 239 1.62 -11.29 -5.68
CA ILE A 239 0.84 -10.16 -5.18
C ILE A 239 0.07 -10.54 -3.92
N LEU A 240 -0.62 -11.68 -3.91
CA LEU A 240 -1.33 -12.16 -2.72
C LEU A 240 -0.37 -12.28 -1.53
N ARG A 241 0.76 -12.99 -1.70
CA ARG A 241 1.77 -13.15 -0.64
C ARG A 241 2.39 -11.85 -0.13
N ASP A 242 2.52 -10.84 -0.99
CA ASP A 242 3.05 -9.53 -0.60
C ASP A 242 1.96 -8.65 0.02
N PHE A 243 0.70 -8.89 -0.33
CA PHE A 243 -0.46 -8.30 0.31
C PHE A 243 -0.61 -8.82 1.75
N ASP A 244 -0.22 -10.06 2.03
CA ASP A 244 -0.32 -10.66 3.38
C ASP A 244 0.89 -10.40 4.28
N LYS A 245 1.92 -9.68 3.83
CA LYS A 245 3.10 -9.32 4.65
C LYS A 245 2.90 -8.01 5.39
#